data_AF-A0A3N9N1X0-F1
#
_entry.id   AF-A0A3N9N1X0-F1
#
_cell.length_a   1.000
_cell.length_b   1.000
_cell.length_c   1.000
_cell.angle_alpha   90.00
_cell.angle_beta   90.00
_cell.angle_gamma   90.00
#
_symmetry.space_group_name_H-M   'P 1'
#
loop_
_entity.id
_entity.type
_entity.pdbx_description
1 polymer ?
#
loop_
_entity_poly.entity_id
_entity_poly.type
_entity_poly.pdbx_seq_one_letter_code
_entity_poly.pdbx_strand_id
1 'polypeptide(L)'
;MIVASRLNDPVNSLRMIGEHRQRTLADAGILNLGQLLEFYPRRYLDRSRIQKIGDLLISEYESTVVGEVVFAREQRIRGGRTILIASIDDGSGALRCVWFQGVAYWKMQLVEGETVAVSGKLSEKGGREFIHPAIDRLGEDGDRELFNTGRIIALYPGSMEFRKVGLNSANLRKIMREALNAVGSEFDEYLPEEDLQRVGASNRCDSIHQIHFPDSNEDLAAAWRRVRYDELFFLQLLFAVRRHLNRSVQAKTSFETIGPITRKVLDALPFELTDGQKRVLSEIRTDLESSFPMQRLLHGEVGTGKTTVALLAAAMAADSGFQTVFMAPTELLSEQHAQTLLNPAEAGDLQLRLLRGKQRTAERREILNSVASGRCDILVGTHSVLNEQVQFAKLGLVIIDEQHRFGVEQRAALSAKGAYPNLLVMSATPIPRTMRLAGLGDLDVSELKELPGGKRQVQTAVRRGVDRAKIYEFVRQEAQRGNRIFIVCPLVEESEKLDIEAATEYYERVTRGELRKVGVGLLHGRQSSEERNAALTAFRDGSTPVLVATTVVEVGVDVPDSGVMIVENPERFGLAALHQLRGRIGRKGQKA
;
A
#
# COMPACT_ATOMS: atom_id res chain seq x y z
N MET A 1 -10.96 -41.68 -12.14
CA MET A 1 -11.09 -41.68 -10.68
C MET A 1 -10.22 -40.55 -10.17
N ILE A 2 -10.81 -39.44 -9.74
CA ILE A 2 -10.06 -38.38 -9.05
C ILE A 2 -9.73 -38.99 -7.69
N VAL A 3 -8.50 -39.46 -7.52
CA VAL A 3 -8.01 -39.90 -6.21
C VAL A 3 -8.07 -38.64 -5.35
N ALA A 4 -8.86 -38.67 -4.28
CA ALA A 4 -8.95 -37.54 -3.36
C ALA A 4 -7.55 -37.30 -2.79
N SER A 5 -6.93 -36.18 -3.17
CA SER A 5 -5.60 -35.80 -2.68
C SER A 5 -5.61 -35.71 -1.17
N ARG A 6 -4.66 -36.37 -0.50
CA ARG A 6 -4.48 -36.32 0.96
C ARG A 6 -4.22 -34.90 1.48
N LEU A 7 -3.89 -33.95 0.60
CA LEU A 7 -3.80 -32.53 0.96
C LEU A 7 -5.11 -31.99 1.55
N ASN A 8 -6.27 -32.55 1.15
CA ASN A 8 -7.57 -32.13 1.68
C ASN A 8 -7.98 -32.86 2.96
N ASP A 9 -7.19 -33.83 3.42
CA ASP A 9 -7.49 -34.55 4.65
C ASP A 9 -7.46 -33.58 5.85
N PRO A 10 -8.39 -33.71 6.80
CA PRO A 10 -8.43 -32.85 7.96
C PRO A 10 -7.17 -33.04 8.81
N VAL A 11 -6.72 -31.98 9.49
CA VAL A 11 -5.50 -32.04 10.32
C VAL A 11 -5.55 -33.10 11.43
N ASN A 12 -6.74 -33.46 11.90
CA ASN A 12 -6.91 -34.52 12.91
C ASN A 12 -6.69 -35.95 12.39
N SER A 13 -6.41 -36.11 11.10
CA SER A 13 -5.88 -37.36 10.55
C SER A 13 -4.48 -37.69 11.06
N LEU A 14 -3.72 -36.66 11.48
CA LEU A 14 -2.40 -36.83 12.09
C LEU A 14 -2.54 -37.26 13.55
N ARG A 15 -1.79 -38.29 13.95
CA ARG A 15 -1.85 -38.90 15.28
C ARG A 15 -1.52 -37.91 16.39
N MET A 16 -0.67 -36.91 16.09
CA MET A 16 -0.26 -35.89 17.06
C MET A 16 -1.25 -34.72 17.19
N ILE A 17 -2.33 -34.68 16.41
CA ILE A 17 -3.33 -33.60 16.45
C ILE A 17 -4.60 -34.11 17.12
N GLY A 18 -4.66 -33.91 18.44
CA GLY A 18 -5.90 -34.10 19.22
C GLY A 18 -6.87 -32.93 19.08
N GLU A 19 -8.06 -33.08 19.68
CA GLU A 19 -9.19 -32.12 19.57
C GLU A 19 -8.81 -30.67 19.93
N HIS A 20 -8.05 -30.48 21.01
CA HIS A 20 -7.61 -29.14 21.42
C HIS A 20 -6.65 -28.48 20.41
N ARG A 21 -5.70 -29.24 19.84
CA ARG A 21 -4.79 -28.74 18.81
C ARG A 21 -5.53 -28.44 17.51
N GLN A 22 -6.47 -29.31 17.14
CA GLN A 22 -7.31 -29.11 15.96
C GLN A 22 -8.10 -27.79 16.04
N ARG A 23 -8.77 -27.52 17.16
CA ARG A 23 -9.52 -26.26 17.34
C ARG A 23 -8.60 -25.04 17.22
N THR A 24 -7.45 -25.06 17.89
CA THR A 24 -6.48 -23.95 17.81
C THR A 24 -5.90 -23.74 16.41
N LEU A 25 -5.67 -24.81 15.64
CA LEU A 25 -5.24 -24.71 14.24
C LEU A 25 -6.38 -24.15 13.35
N ALA A 26 -7.62 -24.59 13.59
CA ALA A 26 -8.79 -24.11 12.86
C ALA A 26 -9.04 -22.61 13.09
N ASP A 27 -8.86 -22.12 14.33
CA ASP A 27 -8.93 -20.70 14.67
C ASP A 27 -7.87 -19.87 13.93
N ALA A 28 -6.76 -20.49 13.54
CA ALA A 28 -5.72 -19.89 12.70
C ALA A 28 -5.93 -20.10 11.19
N GLY A 29 -7.08 -20.67 10.79
CA GLY A 29 -7.43 -20.93 9.38
C GLY A 29 -6.82 -22.21 8.80
N ILE A 30 -6.27 -23.11 9.64
CA ILE A 30 -5.61 -24.35 9.22
C ILE A 30 -6.55 -25.53 9.50
N LEU A 31 -7.21 -26.04 8.46
CA LEU A 31 -8.22 -27.09 8.55
C LEU A 31 -7.75 -28.43 7.97
N ASN A 32 -6.90 -28.41 6.95
CA ASN A 32 -6.42 -29.59 6.24
C ASN A 32 -4.88 -29.68 6.15
N LEU A 33 -4.36 -30.81 5.68
CA LEU A 33 -2.92 -31.06 5.56
C LEU A 33 -2.22 -30.09 4.61
N GLY A 34 -2.86 -29.69 3.50
CA GLY A 34 -2.30 -28.70 2.57
C GLY A 34 -2.08 -27.34 3.22
N GLN A 35 -3.09 -26.83 3.93
CA GLN A 35 -2.99 -25.58 4.68
C GLN A 35 -1.97 -25.66 5.82
N LEU A 36 -1.82 -26.84 6.43
CA LEU A 36 -0.82 -27.08 7.46
C LEU A 36 0.60 -26.98 6.88
N LEU A 37 0.83 -27.57 5.70
CA LEU A 37 2.12 -27.52 5.00
C LEU A 37 2.41 -26.14 4.38
N GLU A 38 1.38 -25.32 4.14
CA GLU A 38 1.55 -23.91 3.76
C GLU A 38 1.77 -22.99 4.98
N PHE A 39 1.72 -23.53 6.21
CA PHE A 39 2.10 -22.80 7.42
C PHE A 39 3.63 -22.71 7.53
N TYR A 40 4.21 -21.80 6.76
CA TYR A 40 5.65 -21.68 6.59
C TYR A 40 6.40 -21.23 7.85
N PRO A 41 7.65 -21.68 8.04
CA PRO A 41 8.51 -21.18 9.11
C PRO A 41 8.77 -19.67 8.99
N ARG A 42 8.76 -18.97 10.13
CA ARG A 42 9.08 -17.54 10.22
C ARG A 42 10.59 -17.28 10.08
N ARG A 43 11.41 -18.19 10.59
CA ARG A 43 12.87 -18.07 10.61
C ARG A 43 13.51 -19.45 10.54
N TYR A 44 14.78 -19.49 10.16
CA TYR A 44 15.63 -20.67 10.20
C TYR A 44 16.84 -20.42 11.08
N LEU A 45 17.21 -21.42 11.87
CA LEU A 45 18.42 -21.43 12.68
C LEU A 45 19.46 -22.34 12.04
N ASP A 46 20.56 -21.77 11.55
CA ASP A 46 21.67 -22.53 10.96
C ASP A 46 22.64 -22.98 12.04
N ARG A 47 22.72 -24.30 12.26
CA ARG A 47 23.59 -24.89 13.29
C ARG A 47 25.06 -24.82 12.96
N SER A 48 25.42 -24.70 11.68
CA SER A 48 26.83 -24.56 11.29
C SER A 48 27.44 -23.21 11.72
N ARG A 49 26.60 -22.28 12.18
CA ARG A 49 26.99 -20.96 12.69
C ARG A 49 26.78 -20.80 14.20
N ILE A 50 26.30 -21.83 14.90
CA ILE A 50 26.14 -21.79 16.35
C ILE A 50 27.52 -21.85 16.98
N GLN A 51 27.80 -20.88 17.85
CA GLN A 51 29.03 -20.82 18.62
C GLN A 51 28.80 -21.40 20.02
N LYS A 52 29.84 -21.98 20.60
CA LYS A 52 29.84 -22.31 22.03
C LYS A 52 29.99 -21.03 22.85
N ILE A 53 29.35 -20.96 24.00
CA ILE A 53 29.42 -19.82 24.91
C ILE A 53 30.87 -19.54 25.31
N GLY A 54 31.67 -20.60 25.49
CA GLY A 54 33.11 -20.52 25.77
C GLY A 54 33.93 -19.82 24.67
N ASP A 55 33.54 -20.01 23.41
CA ASP A 55 34.26 -19.56 22.21
C ASP A 55 33.74 -18.22 21.64
N LEU A 56 32.75 -17.60 22.31
CA LEU A 56 32.19 -16.32 21.89
C LEU A 56 33.26 -15.22 21.89
N LEU A 57 33.43 -14.56 20.75
CA LEU A 57 34.30 -13.41 20.57
C LEU A 57 33.49 -12.11 20.51
N ILE A 58 34.04 -11.03 21.07
CA ILE A 58 33.45 -9.70 20.91
C ILE A 58 33.52 -9.34 19.43
N SER A 59 32.37 -9.20 18.79
CA SER A 59 32.29 -8.80 17.39
C SER A 59 31.16 -7.80 17.18
N GLU A 60 31.17 -7.12 16.03
CA GLU A 60 30.06 -6.25 15.67
C GLU A 60 28.79 -7.01 15.27
N TYR A 61 28.91 -8.31 15.00
CA TYR A 61 27.86 -9.18 14.51
C TYR A 61 27.15 -9.92 15.65
N GLU A 62 25.88 -10.27 15.40
CA GLU A 62 25.14 -11.15 16.30
C GLU A 62 25.70 -12.57 16.26
N SER A 63 25.82 -13.18 17.42
CA SER A 63 26.21 -14.59 17.59
C SER A 63 25.04 -15.36 18.16
N THR A 64 24.86 -16.59 17.72
CA THR A 64 23.83 -17.49 18.24
C THR A 64 24.47 -18.61 19.03
N VAL A 65 23.98 -18.81 20.25
CA VAL A 65 24.34 -19.94 21.11
C VAL A 65 23.12 -20.79 21.40
N VAL A 66 23.32 -22.05 21.75
CA VAL A 66 22.25 -22.93 22.22
C VAL A 66 22.66 -23.47 23.59
N GLY A 67 21.79 -23.30 24.57
CA GLY A 67 22.03 -23.79 25.93
C GLY A 67 20.73 -23.92 26.72
N GLU A 68 20.85 -24.47 27.91
CA GLU A 68 19.77 -24.68 28.85
C GLU A 68 19.56 -23.43 29.71
N VAL A 69 18.31 -23.07 29.96
CA VAL A 69 17.96 -21.98 30.88
C VAL A 69 18.20 -22.47 32.32
N VAL A 70 19.25 -21.96 32.96
CA VAL A 70 19.58 -22.31 34.35
C VAL A 70 18.66 -21.58 35.34
N PHE A 71 18.42 -20.28 35.10
CA PHE A 71 17.46 -19.50 35.88
C PHE A 71 16.96 -18.28 35.10
N ALA A 72 15.79 -17.75 35.47
CA ALA A 72 15.28 -16.46 35.00
C ALA A 72 14.65 -15.65 36.14
N ARG A 73 15.26 -14.51 36.51
CA ARG A 73 14.84 -13.71 37.67
C ARG A 73 14.75 -12.22 37.40
N GLU A 74 13.80 -11.57 38.07
CA GLU A 74 13.69 -10.11 38.08
C GLU A 74 14.67 -9.50 39.07
N GLN A 75 15.32 -8.40 38.67
CA GLN A 75 16.20 -7.62 39.54
C GLN A 75 15.82 -6.14 39.47
N ARG A 76 15.73 -5.47 40.62
CA ARG A 76 15.56 -4.00 40.68
C ARG A 76 16.92 -3.31 40.59
N ILE A 77 17.05 -2.34 39.69
CA ILE A 77 18.27 -1.53 39.52
C ILE A 77 18.09 -0.11 40.09
N ARG A 78 19.21 0.60 40.27
CA ARG A 78 19.22 2.01 40.72
C ARG A 78 18.35 2.86 39.78
N GLY A 79 17.44 3.64 40.35
CA GLY A 79 16.46 4.44 39.60
C GLY A 79 15.05 3.82 39.50
N GLY A 80 14.77 2.74 40.24
CA GLY A 80 13.41 2.18 40.39
C GLY A 80 12.92 1.32 39.21
N ARG A 81 13.78 1.05 38.23
CA ARG A 81 13.47 0.18 37.08
C ARG A 81 13.71 -1.28 37.42
N THR A 82 12.85 -2.17 36.94
CA THR A 82 13.01 -3.63 37.03
C THR A 82 13.57 -4.16 35.72
N ILE A 83 14.53 -5.08 35.79
CA ILE A 83 15.10 -5.79 34.64
C ILE A 83 14.93 -7.30 34.82
N LEU A 84 14.91 -8.05 33.71
CA LEU A 84 14.97 -9.51 33.74
C LEU A 84 16.39 -9.96 33.43
N ILE A 85 16.90 -10.92 34.21
CA ILE A 85 18.16 -11.59 33.95
C ILE A 85 17.92 -13.08 33.88
N ALA A 86 18.35 -13.70 32.79
CA ALA A 86 18.41 -15.14 32.65
C ALA A 86 19.85 -15.61 32.45
N SER A 87 20.16 -16.81 32.95
CA SER A 87 21.46 -17.47 32.71
C SER A 87 21.24 -18.68 31.84
N ILE A 88 22.07 -18.80 30.80
CA ILE A 88 22.01 -19.87 29.82
C ILE A 88 23.34 -20.59 29.84
N ASP A 89 23.31 -21.92 29.94
CA ASP A 89 24.51 -22.75 30.03
C ASP A 89 24.50 -23.80 28.92
N ASP A 90 25.60 -23.92 28.19
CA ASP A 90 25.76 -24.89 27.11
C ASP A 90 26.79 -25.99 27.44
N GLY A 91 27.23 -26.06 28.70
CA GLY A 91 28.30 -26.92 29.21
C GLY A 91 29.72 -26.41 28.93
N SER A 92 29.89 -25.40 28.06
CA SER A 92 31.17 -24.73 27.81
C SER A 92 31.32 -23.41 28.59
N GLY A 93 30.21 -22.81 29.01
CA GLY A 93 30.19 -21.63 29.86
C GLY A 93 28.78 -21.10 30.08
N ALA A 94 28.65 -20.11 30.97
CA ALA A 94 27.39 -19.43 31.25
C ALA A 94 27.31 -18.08 30.53
N LEU A 95 26.20 -17.84 29.81
CA LEU A 95 25.88 -16.58 29.16
C LEU A 95 24.72 -15.89 29.88
N ARG A 96 24.94 -14.64 30.27
CA ARG A 96 23.90 -13.82 30.91
C ARG A 96 23.05 -13.12 29.86
N CYS A 97 21.74 -13.22 29.94
CA CYS A 97 20.83 -12.52 29.04
C CYS A 97 20.01 -11.49 29.82
N VAL A 98 19.99 -10.24 29.36
CA VAL A 98 19.42 -9.10 30.11
C VAL A 98 18.37 -8.37 29.28
N TRP A 99 17.17 -8.17 29.85
CA TRP A 99 16.11 -7.35 29.25
C TRP A 99 15.72 -6.18 30.14
N PHE A 100 15.79 -4.96 29.58
CA PHE A 100 15.34 -3.72 30.23
C PHE A 100 13.86 -3.38 29.95
N GLN A 101 13.22 -4.11 29.02
CA GLN A 101 11.84 -3.91 28.55
C GLN A 101 11.19 -5.28 28.36
N GLY A 102 9.87 -5.37 28.50
CA GLY A 102 9.15 -6.62 28.33
C GLY A 102 9.43 -7.67 29.42
N VAL A 103 9.82 -7.22 30.62
CA VAL A 103 10.20 -8.09 31.76
C VAL A 103 9.16 -9.16 32.06
N ALA A 104 7.89 -8.78 32.19
CA ALA A 104 6.80 -9.72 32.46
C ALA A 104 6.62 -10.75 31.34
N TYR A 105 6.76 -10.32 30.07
CA TYR A 105 6.65 -11.22 28.92
C TYR A 105 7.76 -12.27 28.93
N TRP A 106 9.01 -11.84 29.03
CA TRP A 106 10.17 -12.74 28.96
C TRP A 106 10.29 -13.66 30.18
N LYS A 107 9.86 -13.21 31.36
CA LYS A 107 9.75 -14.06 32.55
C LYS A 107 8.79 -15.23 32.33
N MET A 108 7.68 -14.99 31.65
CA MET A 108 6.75 -16.06 31.27
C MET A 108 7.28 -16.93 30.11
N GLN A 109 8.23 -16.43 29.31
CA GLN A 109 8.79 -17.18 28.18
C GLN A 109 9.90 -18.15 28.58
N LEU A 110 10.72 -17.79 29.56
CA LEU A 110 11.90 -18.52 29.98
C LEU A 110 11.55 -19.45 31.13
N VAL A 111 11.51 -20.75 30.83
CA VAL A 111 11.28 -21.81 31.81
C VAL A 111 12.63 -22.47 32.11
N GLU A 112 12.93 -22.65 33.39
CA GLU A 112 14.17 -23.29 33.85
C GLU A 112 14.19 -24.76 33.39
N GLY A 113 15.33 -25.24 32.91
CA GLY A 113 15.50 -26.59 32.34
C GLY A 113 15.29 -26.68 30.83
N GLU A 114 14.71 -25.67 30.18
CA GLU A 114 14.47 -25.72 28.75
C GLU A 114 15.70 -25.34 27.92
N THR A 115 15.91 -26.08 26.82
CA THR A 115 16.93 -25.71 25.83
C THR A 115 16.42 -24.59 24.92
N VAL A 116 17.23 -23.53 24.79
CA VAL A 116 16.92 -22.34 24.01
C VAL A 116 18.08 -21.96 23.10
N ALA A 117 17.75 -21.49 21.89
CA ALA A 117 18.69 -20.79 21.02
C ALA A 117 18.60 -19.30 21.29
N VAL A 118 19.74 -18.68 21.57
CA VAL A 118 19.79 -17.26 21.94
C VAL A 118 20.76 -16.53 21.04
N SER A 119 20.23 -15.51 20.36
CA SER A 119 20.96 -14.69 19.40
C SER A 119 21.07 -13.26 19.90
N GLY A 120 22.28 -12.73 19.92
CA GLY A 120 22.52 -11.36 20.32
C GLY A 120 23.95 -10.95 20.12
N LYS A 121 24.22 -9.67 20.39
CA LYS A 121 25.57 -9.13 20.36
C LYS A 121 26.22 -9.31 21.74
N LEU A 122 27.43 -9.87 21.76
CA LEU A 122 28.19 -10.03 22.99
C LEU A 122 28.59 -8.67 23.56
N SER A 123 28.23 -8.44 24.82
CA SER A 123 28.69 -7.34 25.67
C SER A 123 29.49 -7.93 26.83
N GLU A 124 30.53 -7.22 27.29
CA GLU A 124 31.30 -7.59 28.49
C GLU A 124 31.15 -6.58 29.65
N LYS A 125 30.24 -5.60 29.55
CA LYS A 125 30.08 -4.54 30.55
C LYS A 125 29.69 -5.06 31.95
N GLY A 126 29.06 -6.23 32.03
CA GLY A 126 28.66 -6.91 33.26
C GLY A 126 29.11 -8.37 33.35
N GLY A 127 30.17 -8.75 32.63
CA GLY A 127 30.50 -10.13 32.26
C GLY A 127 29.95 -10.48 30.86
N ARG A 128 30.16 -11.73 30.40
CA ARG A 128 29.63 -12.20 29.10
C ARG A 128 28.11 -12.14 29.10
N GLU A 129 27.56 -11.15 28.43
CA GLU A 129 26.12 -10.92 28.41
C GLU A 129 25.60 -10.55 27.01
N PHE A 130 24.37 -10.98 26.72
CA PHE A 130 23.57 -10.45 25.63
C PHE A 130 22.52 -9.50 26.19
N ILE A 131 22.43 -8.31 25.59
CA ILE A 131 21.42 -7.29 25.93
C ILE A 131 20.29 -7.40 24.92
N HIS A 132 19.07 -7.59 25.41
CA HIS A 132 17.88 -7.82 24.60
C HIS A 132 18.04 -8.90 23.51
N PRO A 133 18.59 -10.09 23.83
CA PRO A 133 18.74 -11.11 22.80
C PRO A 133 17.38 -11.64 22.33
N ALA A 134 17.37 -12.09 21.08
CA ALA A 134 16.29 -12.91 20.55
C ALA A 134 16.43 -14.33 21.10
N ILE A 135 15.33 -14.90 21.61
CA ILE A 135 15.28 -16.26 22.11
C ILE A 135 14.29 -17.07 21.28
N ASP A 136 14.74 -18.24 20.85
CA ASP A 136 13.94 -19.25 20.19
C ASP A 136 13.98 -20.55 21.03
N ARG A 137 12.82 -21.01 21.51
CA ARG A 137 12.71 -22.22 22.36
C ARG A 137 12.79 -23.48 21.51
N LEU A 138 13.60 -24.45 21.94
CA LEU A 138 13.86 -25.67 21.19
C LEU A 138 13.17 -26.93 21.74
N GLY A 139 12.58 -26.88 22.95
CA GLY A 139 11.79 -27.95 23.58
C GLY A 139 12.58 -28.90 24.49
N GLU A 140 11.89 -29.84 25.17
CA GLU A 140 12.47 -30.85 26.10
C GLU A 140 12.52 -32.28 25.49
N ASP A 141 13.63 -32.97 25.76
CA ASP A 141 14.01 -34.40 25.70
C ASP A 141 13.62 -35.30 24.50
N GLY A 142 12.51 -35.08 23.79
CA GLY A 142 12.13 -35.83 22.59
C GLY A 142 12.65 -35.24 21.27
N ASP A 143 13.33 -34.08 21.35
CA ASP A 143 13.83 -33.33 20.20
C ASP A 143 15.30 -33.52 19.94
N ARG A 144 16.06 -34.20 20.80
CA ARG A 144 17.50 -34.42 20.58
C ARG A 144 17.78 -35.13 19.25
N GLU A 145 16.99 -36.11 18.81
CA GLU A 145 17.22 -36.77 17.51
C GLU A 145 16.93 -35.86 16.30
N LEU A 146 15.85 -35.09 16.35
CA LEU A 146 15.44 -34.12 15.31
C LEU A 146 16.34 -32.89 15.28
N PHE A 147 16.77 -32.46 16.45
CA PHE A 147 17.74 -31.40 16.66
C PHE A 147 19.13 -31.85 16.24
N ASN A 148 19.50 -33.12 16.44
CA ASN A 148 20.81 -33.66 16.06
C ASN A 148 20.95 -33.90 14.55
N THR A 149 19.86 -34.21 13.84
CA THR A 149 19.90 -34.61 12.42
C THR A 149 19.87 -33.44 11.43
N GLY A 150 19.15 -32.35 11.71
CA GLY A 150 19.07 -31.20 10.78
C GLY A 150 20.22 -30.20 10.95
N ARG A 151 20.85 -29.76 9.85
CA ARG A 151 21.86 -28.67 9.84
C ARG A 151 21.21 -27.28 9.97
N ILE A 152 19.98 -27.14 9.49
CA ILE A 152 19.19 -25.92 9.53
C ILE A 152 17.83 -26.26 10.15
N ILE A 153 17.40 -25.49 11.15
CA ILE A 153 16.20 -25.75 11.93
C ILE A 153 15.13 -24.70 11.62
N ALA A 154 13.97 -25.15 11.11
CA ALA A 154 12.80 -24.33 10.91
C ALA A 154 12.15 -23.90 12.24
N LEU A 155 11.87 -22.60 12.37
CA LEU A 155 11.19 -21.97 13.50
C LEU A 155 9.85 -21.38 13.04
N TYR A 156 8.76 -21.83 13.64
CA TYR A 156 7.41 -21.49 13.20
C TYR A 156 6.84 -20.30 13.98
N PRO A 157 5.87 -19.56 13.39
CA PRO A 157 5.11 -18.57 14.14
C PRO A 157 4.43 -19.22 15.36
N GLY A 158 4.49 -18.54 16.51
CA GLY A 158 3.86 -19.01 17.75
C GLY A 158 2.99 -17.94 18.39
N SER A 159 1.77 -18.31 18.78
CA SER A 159 0.85 -17.48 19.58
C SER A 159 0.73 -18.02 21.02
N MET A 160 0.13 -17.25 21.93
CA MET A 160 -0.16 -17.76 23.28
C MET A 160 -1.08 -18.98 23.25
N GLU A 161 -2.08 -18.99 22.36
CA GLU A 161 -3.02 -20.10 22.22
C GLU A 161 -2.32 -21.36 21.70
N PHE A 162 -1.42 -21.23 20.72
CA PHE A 162 -0.63 -22.36 20.20
C PHE A 162 0.17 -23.02 21.33
N ARG A 163 0.74 -22.22 22.24
CA ARG A 163 1.52 -22.75 23.36
C ARG A 163 0.68 -23.50 24.38
N LYS A 164 -0.52 -23.02 24.70
CA LYS A 164 -1.42 -23.69 25.68
C LYS A 164 -1.72 -25.13 25.27
N VAL A 165 -1.78 -25.39 23.96
CA VAL A 165 -2.01 -26.74 23.40
C VAL A 165 -0.72 -27.46 22.99
N GLY A 166 0.44 -26.90 23.34
CA GLY A 166 1.76 -27.49 23.07
C GLY A 166 2.23 -27.40 21.63
N LEU A 167 1.68 -26.53 20.78
CA LEU A 167 2.14 -26.26 19.41
C LEU A 167 3.32 -25.27 19.43
N ASN A 168 4.48 -25.73 19.89
CA ASN A 168 5.75 -25.01 19.75
C ASN A 168 6.47 -25.42 18.45
N SER A 169 7.55 -24.71 18.06
CA SER A 169 8.30 -25.02 16.82
C SER A 169 8.81 -26.46 16.75
N ALA A 170 9.13 -27.07 17.89
CA ALA A 170 9.57 -28.47 17.96
C ALA A 170 8.44 -29.45 17.61
N ASN A 171 7.29 -29.32 18.26
CA ASN A 171 6.12 -30.16 17.99
C ASN A 171 5.56 -29.88 16.59
N LEU A 172 5.60 -28.63 16.12
CA LEU A 172 5.23 -28.29 14.75
C LEU A 172 6.15 -28.98 13.74
N ARG A 173 7.47 -29.03 13.93
CA ARG A 173 8.35 -29.84 13.06
C ARG A 173 7.94 -31.31 13.04
N LYS A 174 7.67 -31.92 14.20
CA LYS A 174 7.21 -33.33 14.24
C LYS A 174 5.93 -33.50 13.44
N ILE A 175 4.96 -32.60 13.62
CA ILE A 175 3.67 -32.61 12.93
C ILE A 175 3.85 -32.44 11.42
N MET A 176 4.71 -31.50 11.00
CA MET A 176 5.00 -31.24 9.59
C MET A 176 5.67 -32.44 8.92
N ARG A 177 6.55 -33.15 9.64
CA ARG A 177 7.14 -34.38 9.11
C ARG A 177 6.13 -35.51 8.99
N GLU A 178 5.23 -35.65 9.96
CA GLU A 178 4.11 -36.61 9.86
C GLU A 178 3.22 -36.25 8.67
N ALA A 179 2.90 -34.97 8.47
CA ALA A 179 2.11 -34.47 7.36
C ALA A 179 2.79 -34.74 6.00
N LEU A 180 4.08 -34.42 5.86
CA LEU A 180 4.85 -34.69 4.65
C LEU A 180 4.90 -36.18 4.32
N ASN A 181 5.08 -37.04 5.32
CA ASN A 181 5.07 -38.49 5.13
C ASN A 181 3.68 -39.02 4.76
N ALA A 182 2.61 -38.44 5.32
CA ALA A 182 1.24 -38.82 5.03
C ALA A 182 0.83 -38.44 3.61
N VAL A 183 1.19 -37.24 3.16
CA VAL A 183 0.93 -36.73 1.80
C VAL A 183 1.85 -37.40 0.76
N GLY A 184 3.10 -37.68 1.12
CA GLY A 184 4.07 -38.29 0.21
C GLY A 184 4.31 -37.43 -1.03
N SER A 185 4.32 -38.07 -2.20
CA SER A 185 4.49 -37.41 -3.51
C SER A 185 3.17 -36.94 -4.14
N GLU A 186 2.05 -36.90 -3.41
CA GLU A 186 0.74 -36.48 -3.92
C GLU A 186 0.60 -34.95 -4.09
N PHE A 187 1.72 -34.22 -4.12
CA PHE A 187 1.70 -32.82 -4.53
C PHE A 187 1.56 -32.77 -6.05
N ASP A 188 0.33 -32.56 -6.52
CA ASP A 188 0.10 -32.29 -7.93
C ASP A 188 0.94 -31.06 -8.34
N GLU A 189 1.82 -31.28 -9.31
CA GLU A 189 2.57 -30.23 -9.96
C GLU A 189 1.67 -29.59 -11.03
N TYR A 190 1.49 -28.28 -10.93
CA TYR A 190 0.63 -27.52 -11.85
C TYR A 190 1.42 -26.85 -12.97
N LEU A 191 2.76 -26.83 -12.89
CA LEU A 191 3.62 -26.34 -13.98
C LEU A 191 4.16 -27.52 -14.80
N PRO A 192 4.09 -27.47 -16.14
CA PRO A 192 4.79 -28.41 -16.99
C PRO A 192 6.30 -28.43 -16.70
N GLU A 193 6.94 -29.58 -16.86
CA GLU A 193 8.38 -29.76 -16.64
C GLU A 193 9.23 -28.77 -17.46
N GLU A 194 8.82 -28.46 -18.69
CA GLU A 194 9.50 -27.47 -19.54
C GLU A 194 9.49 -26.06 -18.92
N ASP A 195 8.38 -25.68 -18.25
CA ASP A 195 8.26 -24.39 -17.59
C ASP A 195 9.13 -24.33 -16.33
N LEU A 196 9.18 -25.42 -15.55
CA LEU A 196 10.06 -25.55 -14.37
C LEU A 196 11.52 -25.33 -14.76
N GLN A 197 11.97 -26.00 -15.83
CA GLN A 197 13.33 -25.89 -16.34
C GLN A 197 13.62 -24.48 -16.84
N ARG A 198 12.66 -23.85 -17.54
CA ARG A 198 12.80 -22.48 -18.06
C ARG A 198 12.99 -21.45 -16.94
N VAL A 199 12.28 -21.59 -15.81
CA VAL A 199 12.40 -20.66 -14.68
C VAL A 199 13.47 -21.08 -13.66
N GLY A 200 14.07 -22.26 -13.83
CA GLY A 200 15.04 -22.82 -12.88
C GLY A 200 14.45 -23.04 -11.49
N ALA A 201 13.19 -23.49 -11.43
CA ALA A 201 12.49 -23.76 -10.18
C ALA A 201 12.42 -25.28 -9.91
N SER A 202 12.57 -25.66 -8.64
CA SER A 202 12.36 -27.03 -8.20
C SER A 202 10.87 -27.41 -8.28
N ASN A 203 10.58 -28.71 -8.29
CA ASN A 203 9.20 -29.18 -8.21
C ASN A 203 8.55 -28.71 -6.89
N ARG A 204 7.22 -28.72 -6.85
CA ARG A 204 6.46 -28.30 -5.66
C ARG A 204 6.72 -29.16 -4.43
N CYS A 205 6.75 -30.49 -4.57
CA CYS A 205 6.94 -31.44 -3.47
C CYS A 205 8.25 -31.19 -2.71
N ASP A 206 9.36 -31.15 -3.47
CA ASP A 206 10.71 -30.91 -2.98
C ASP A 206 10.80 -29.52 -2.36
N SER A 207 10.18 -28.50 -2.96
CA SER A 207 10.20 -27.15 -2.40
C SER A 207 9.51 -27.05 -1.05
N ILE A 208 8.35 -27.71 -0.86
CA ILE A 208 7.66 -27.74 0.43
C ILE A 208 8.48 -28.53 1.45
N HIS A 209 9.09 -29.65 1.04
CA HIS A 209 10.00 -30.41 1.90
C HIS A 209 11.19 -29.56 2.36
N GLN A 210 11.88 -28.90 1.43
CA GLN A 210 13.05 -28.07 1.70
C GLN A 210 12.71 -26.79 2.49
N ILE A 211 11.47 -26.29 2.42
CA ILE A 211 11.01 -25.21 3.31
C ILE A 211 10.92 -25.68 4.75
N HIS A 212 10.42 -26.88 5.03
CA HIS A 212 10.30 -27.33 6.42
C HIS A 212 11.56 -28.00 6.96
N PHE A 213 12.26 -28.74 6.10
CA PHE A 213 13.45 -29.53 6.40
C PHE A 213 14.53 -29.29 5.34
N PRO A 214 15.15 -28.11 5.34
CA PRO A 214 16.21 -27.77 4.39
C PRO A 214 17.49 -28.59 4.61
N ASP A 215 18.00 -29.20 3.54
CA ASP A 215 19.29 -29.89 3.54
C ASP A 215 20.48 -28.90 3.52
N SER A 216 20.32 -27.79 2.80
CA SER A 216 21.31 -26.72 2.70
C SER A 216 20.66 -25.33 2.60
N ASN A 217 21.46 -24.28 2.79
CA ASN A 217 21.00 -22.90 2.57
C ASN A 217 20.66 -22.63 1.09
N GLU A 218 21.28 -23.38 0.16
CA GLU A 218 21.02 -23.26 -1.28
C GLU A 218 19.65 -23.87 -1.63
N ASP A 219 19.35 -25.05 -1.10
CA ASP A 219 18.05 -25.72 -1.29
C ASP A 219 16.92 -24.91 -0.66
N LEU A 220 17.16 -24.36 0.55
CA LEU A 220 16.21 -23.46 1.20
C LEU A 220 15.94 -22.22 0.34
N ALA A 221 16.97 -21.62 -0.26
CA ALA A 221 16.82 -20.46 -1.12
C ALA A 221 16.08 -20.79 -2.42
N ALA A 222 16.33 -21.96 -3.02
CA ALA A 222 15.60 -22.46 -4.19
C ALA A 222 14.12 -22.71 -3.87
N ALA A 223 13.84 -23.33 -2.73
CA ALA A 223 12.48 -23.60 -2.27
C ALA A 223 11.67 -22.31 -2.01
N TRP A 224 12.27 -21.31 -1.36
CA TRP A 224 11.65 -19.98 -1.21
C TRP A 224 11.46 -19.27 -2.55
N ARG A 225 12.38 -19.45 -3.52
CA ARG A 225 12.20 -18.91 -4.87
C ARG A 225 10.98 -19.54 -5.53
N ARG A 226 10.79 -20.85 -5.38
CA ARG A 226 9.61 -21.56 -5.90
C ARG A 226 8.32 -21.02 -5.28
N VAL A 227 8.21 -20.98 -3.95
CA VAL A 227 6.98 -20.50 -3.29
C VAL A 227 6.64 -19.05 -3.65
N ARG A 228 7.65 -18.17 -3.75
CA ARG A 228 7.43 -16.79 -4.20
C ARG A 228 7.03 -16.71 -5.67
N TYR A 229 7.59 -17.58 -6.51
CA TYR A 229 7.20 -17.68 -7.91
C TYR A 229 5.74 -18.10 -8.02
N ASP A 230 5.30 -19.08 -7.24
CA ASP A 230 3.94 -19.61 -7.26
C ASP A 230 2.91 -18.54 -6.92
N GLU A 231 3.15 -17.78 -5.85
CA GLU A 231 2.31 -16.65 -5.46
C GLU A 231 2.16 -15.62 -6.59
N LEU A 232 3.28 -15.26 -7.23
CA LEU A 232 3.28 -14.33 -8.35
C LEU A 232 2.65 -14.92 -9.61
N PHE A 233 2.86 -16.21 -9.88
CA PHE A 233 2.36 -16.91 -11.05
C PHE A 233 0.84 -16.99 -11.01
N PHE A 234 0.25 -17.45 -9.90
CA PHE A 234 -1.22 -17.51 -9.78
C PHE A 234 -1.85 -16.12 -9.85
N LEU A 235 -1.19 -15.11 -9.29
CA LEU A 235 -1.64 -13.74 -9.40
C LEU A 235 -1.59 -13.24 -10.85
N GLN A 236 -0.52 -13.50 -11.59
CA GLN A 236 -0.44 -13.17 -13.03
C GLN A 236 -1.43 -13.98 -13.88
N LEU A 237 -1.66 -15.26 -13.54
CA LEU A 237 -2.64 -16.11 -14.21
C LEU A 237 -4.05 -15.56 -14.03
N LEU A 238 -4.41 -15.14 -12.82
CA LEU A 238 -5.69 -14.46 -12.55
C LEU A 238 -5.85 -13.21 -13.42
N PHE A 239 -4.81 -12.39 -13.55
CA PHE A 239 -4.84 -11.20 -14.42
C PHE A 239 -4.93 -11.55 -15.91
N ALA A 240 -4.21 -12.57 -16.36
CA ALA A 240 -4.29 -13.05 -17.74
C ALA A 240 -5.69 -13.58 -18.07
N VAL A 241 -6.29 -14.37 -17.18
CA VAL A 241 -7.68 -14.86 -17.32
C VAL A 241 -8.66 -13.69 -17.36
N ARG A 242 -8.54 -12.71 -16.44
CA ARG A 242 -9.38 -11.51 -16.46
C ARG A 242 -9.25 -10.71 -17.75
N ARG A 243 -8.02 -10.49 -18.23
CA ARG A 243 -7.77 -9.79 -19.50
C ARG A 243 -8.36 -10.56 -20.68
N HIS A 244 -8.23 -11.89 -20.68
CA HIS A 244 -8.83 -12.74 -21.72
C HIS A 244 -10.36 -12.66 -21.70
N LEU A 245 -10.98 -12.77 -20.52
CA LEU A 245 -12.43 -12.64 -20.38
C LEU A 245 -12.93 -11.25 -20.80
N ASN A 246 -12.24 -10.18 -20.41
CA ASN A 246 -12.58 -8.82 -20.82
C ASN A 246 -12.45 -8.61 -22.34
N ARG A 247 -11.44 -9.21 -22.98
CA ARG A 247 -11.30 -9.22 -24.44
C ARG A 247 -12.27 -10.17 -25.14
N SER A 248 -12.86 -11.16 -24.47
CA SER A 248 -13.87 -12.02 -25.10
C SER A 248 -15.23 -11.31 -25.25
N VAL A 249 -15.44 -10.21 -24.50
CA VAL A 249 -16.61 -9.35 -24.65
C VAL A 249 -16.34 -8.36 -25.77
N GLN A 250 -17.02 -8.51 -26.91
CA GLN A 250 -16.98 -7.52 -27.98
C GLN A 250 -17.47 -6.17 -27.44
N ALA A 251 -16.63 -5.14 -27.54
CA ALA A 251 -17.06 -3.77 -27.33
C ALA A 251 -18.04 -3.41 -28.43
N LYS A 252 -19.25 -2.97 -28.08
CA LYS A 252 -20.13 -2.25 -29.02
C LYS A 252 -19.69 -0.79 -29.22
N THR A 253 -18.52 -0.42 -28.70
CA THR A 253 -18.06 0.96 -28.47
C THR A 253 -16.65 1.18 -29.03
N SER A 254 -16.37 0.70 -30.25
CA SER A 254 -15.18 1.12 -31.00
C SER A 254 -15.35 2.56 -31.49
N PHE A 255 -14.37 3.40 -31.24
CA PHE A 255 -14.36 4.80 -31.65
C PHE A 255 -13.69 4.90 -33.03
N GLU A 256 -14.48 4.78 -34.09
CA GLU A 256 -13.96 4.70 -35.47
C GLU A 256 -13.50 6.05 -36.02
N THR A 257 -13.90 7.16 -35.39
CA THR A 257 -13.64 8.51 -35.92
C THR A 257 -12.96 9.39 -34.87
N ILE A 258 -11.76 9.87 -35.21
CA ILE A 258 -11.22 11.10 -34.61
C ILE A 258 -11.56 12.23 -35.55
N GLY A 259 -12.31 13.19 -35.04
CA GLY A 259 -13.01 14.18 -35.83
C GLY A 259 -12.61 15.62 -35.48
N PRO A 260 -13.43 16.57 -35.91
CA PRO A 260 -13.16 18.00 -35.73
C PRO A 260 -13.21 18.44 -34.26
N ILE A 261 -13.91 17.72 -33.38
CA ILE A 261 -14.03 18.10 -31.96
C ILE A 261 -12.67 17.97 -31.29
N THR A 262 -12.00 16.82 -31.43
CA THR A 262 -10.67 16.60 -30.85
C THR A 262 -9.66 17.64 -31.33
N ARG A 263 -9.72 18.02 -32.61
CA ARG A 263 -8.82 19.04 -33.18
C ARG A 263 -9.07 20.43 -32.59
N LYS A 264 -10.34 20.85 -32.48
CA LYS A 264 -10.70 22.14 -31.87
C LYS A 264 -10.26 22.22 -30.41
N VAL A 265 -10.45 21.14 -29.64
CA VAL A 265 -10.01 21.06 -28.24
C VAL A 265 -8.48 21.18 -28.16
N LEU A 266 -7.75 20.50 -29.06
CA LEU A 266 -6.29 20.56 -29.12
C LEU A 266 -5.79 21.97 -29.43
N ASP A 267 -6.38 22.64 -30.43
CA ASP A 267 -6.00 23.98 -30.87
C ASP A 267 -6.33 25.06 -29.80
N ALA A 268 -7.28 24.79 -28.90
CA ALA A 268 -7.65 25.68 -27.80
C ALA A 268 -6.74 25.57 -26.57
N LEU A 269 -5.80 24.63 -26.53
CA LEU A 269 -4.89 24.47 -25.39
C LEU A 269 -3.88 25.62 -25.33
N PRO A 270 -3.60 26.17 -24.13
CA PRO A 270 -2.66 27.29 -23.97
C PRO A 270 -1.18 26.87 -24.03
N PHE A 271 -0.88 25.63 -24.41
CA PHE A 271 0.46 25.07 -24.47
C PHE A 271 0.53 23.94 -25.51
N GLU A 272 1.73 23.62 -25.98
CA GLU A 272 1.96 22.45 -26.83
C GLU A 272 2.10 21.17 -26.01
N LEU A 273 1.60 20.07 -26.57
CA LEU A 273 1.74 18.76 -25.97
C LEU A 273 3.18 18.28 -25.98
N THR A 274 3.63 17.66 -24.89
CA THR A 274 4.94 17.00 -24.83
C THR A 274 4.94 15.72 -25.67
N ASP A 275 6.12 15.22 -26.04
CA ASP A 275 6.22 13.97 -26.81
C ASP A 275 5.71 12.76 -26.00
N GLY A 276 5.90 12.78 -24.68
CA GLY A 276 5.27 11.83 -23.77
C GLY A 276 3.73 11.85 -23.84
N GLN A 277 3.12 13.04 -23.87
CA GLN A 277 1.66 13.18 -23.99
C GLN A 277 1.15 12.71 -25.36
N LYS A 278 1.84 13.06 -26.46
CA LYS A 278 1.49 12.61 -27.82
C LYS A 278 1.55 11.08 -27.94
N ARG A 279 2.59 10.45 -27.40
CA ARG A 279 2.72 8.98 -27.38
C ARG A 279 1.55 8.34 -26.63
N VAL A 280 1.26 8.81 -25.42
CA VAL A 280 0.16 8.27 -24.60
C VAL A 280 -1.20 8.46 -25.29
N LEU A 281 -1.43 9.60 -25.95
CA LEU A 281 -2.65 9.82 -26.72
C LEU A 281 -2.77 8.86 -27.91
N SER A 282 -1.65 8.55 -28.59
CA SER A 282 -1.62 7.55 -29.65
C SER A 282 -1.95 6.14 -29.12
N GLU A 283 -1.44 5.79 -27.94
CA GLU A 283 -1.75 4.51 -27.28
C GLU A 283 -3.24 4.45 -26.90
N ILE A 284 -3.79 5.49 -26.27
CA ILE A 284 -5.22 5.58 -25.94
C ILE A 284 -6.08 5.48 -27.20
N ARG A 285 -5.74 6.24 -28.25
CA ARG A 285 -6.43 6.19 -29.53
C ARG A 285 -6.49 4.77 -30.09
N THR A 286 -5.36 4.07 -30.12
CA THR A 286 -5.28 2.71 -30.67
C THR A 286 -6.21 1.75 -29.92
N ASP A 287 -6.29 1.87 -28.59
CA ASP A 287 -7.19 1.05 -27.79
C ASP A 287 -8.66 1.41 -28.01
N LEU A 288 -8.97 2.71 -28.11
CA LEU A 288 -10.34 3.21 -28.36
C LEU A 288 -10.85 2.81 -29.75
N GLU A 289 -9.98 2.70 -30.75
CA GLU A 289 -10.29 2.19 -32.09
C GLU A 289 -10.47 0.65 -32.11
N SER A 290 -10.07 -0.06 -31.05
CA SER A 290 -10.12 -1.53 -31.00
C SER A 290 -11.54 -2.08 -30.77
N SER A 291 -11.75 -3.34 -31.15
CA SER A 291 -13.02 -4.06 -30.90
C SER A 291 -13.21 -4.52 -29.45
N PHE A 292 -12.29 -4.19 -28.55
CA PHE A 292 -12.31 -4.56 -27.13
C PHE A 292 -12.27 -3.31 -26.25
N PRO A 293 -12.94 -3.31 -25.08
CA PRO A 293 -12.94 -2.15 -24.20
C PRO A 293 -11.52 -1.85 -23.68
N MET A 294 -11.08 -0.60 -23.84
CA MET A 294 -9.85 -0.12 -23.24
C MET A 294 -9.92 -0.24 -21.70
N GLN A 295 -8.86 -0.73 -21.08
CA GLN A 295 -8.69 -0.71 -19.62
C GLN A 295 -7.28 -0.23 -19.30
N ARG A 296 -7.12 1.09 -19.15
CA ARG A 296 -5.80 1.72 -19.11
C ARG A 296 -5.57 2.53 -17.85
N LEU A 297 -4.40 2.40 -17.25
CA LEU A 297 -3.86 3.24 -16.19
C LEU A 297 -2.93 4.29 -16.81
N LEU A 298 -3.34 5.55 -16.76
CA LEU A 298 -2.52 6.72 -17.01
C LEU A 298 -1.79 7.15 -15.74
N HIS A 299 -0.51 6.85 -15.69
CA HIS A 299 0.36 7.19 -14.58
C HIS A 299 1.27 8.37 -14.93
N GLY A 300 1.50 9.27 -13.99
CA GLY A 300 2.53 10.32 -14.11
C GLY A 300 2.50 11.27 -12.92
N GLU A 301 3.58 12.01 -12.70
CA GLU A 301 3.67 12.94 -11.57
C GLU A 301 2.57 14.03 -11.59
N VAL A 302 2.35 14.69 -10.45
CA VAL A 302 1.40 15.81 -10.37
C VAL A 302 1.85 16.94 -11.30
N GLY A 303 1.01 17.30 -12.26
CA GLY A 303 1.29 18.37 -13.23
C GLY A 303 1.89 17.93 -14.56
N THR A 304 2.04 16.63 -14.83
CA THR A 304 2.45 16.12 -16.16
C THR A 304 1.36 16.22 -17.24
N GLY A 305 0.21 16.85 -16.94
CA GLY A 305 -0.89 17.05 -17.88
C GLY A 305 -1.84 15.85 -18.05
N LYS A 306 -1.98 14.98 -17.04
CA LYS A 306 -2.94 13.85 -17.05
C LYS A 306 -4.36 14.29 -17.42
N THR A 307 -4.84 15.38 -16.82
CA THR A 307 -6.18 15.96 -17.09
C THR A 307 -6.35 16.37 -18.55
N THR A 308 -5.30 16.87 -19.20
CA THR A 308 -5.32 17.24 -20.63
C THR A 308 -5.43 16.01 -21.51
N VAL A 309 -4.67 14.96 -21.21
CA VAL A 309 -4.78 13.67 -21.92
C VAL A 309 -6.18 13.08 -21.77
N ALA A 310 -6.76 13.14 -20.56
CA ALA A 310 -8.12 12.70 -20.31
C ALA A 310 -9.18 13.53 -21.07
N LEU A 311 -9.03 14.85 -21.16
CA LEU A 311 -9.92 15.70 -21.95
C LEU A 311 -9.90 15.33 -23.44
N LEU A 312 -8.71 15.13 -24.01
CA LEU A 312 -8.57 14.75 -25.40
C LEU A 312 -9.16 13.36 -25.67
N ALA A 313 -9.02 12.41 -24.73
CA ALA A 313 -9.70 11.12 -24.81
C ALA A 313 -11.24 11.26 -24.78
N ALA A 314 -11.76 12.18 -23.96
CA ALA A 314 -13.19 12.50 -23.92
C ALA A 314 -13.68 13.14 -25.24
N ALA A 315 -12.85 13.99 -25.86
CA ALA A 315 -13.14 14.58 -27.16
C ALA A 315 -13.18 13.51 -28.28
N MET A 316 -12.28 12.52 -28.25
CA MET A 316 -12.32 11.37 -29.17
C MET A 316 -13.60 10.55 -29.02
N ALA A 317 -14.09 10.37 -27.78
CA ALA A 317 -15.36 9.71 -27.53
C ALA A 317 -16.55 10.48 -28.15
N ALA A 318 -16.56 11.80 -27.98
CA ALA A 318 -17.59 12.67 -28.52
C ALA A 318 -17.57 12.72 -30.07
N ASP A 319 -16.40 12.72 -30.70
CA ASP A 319 -16.28 12.61 -32.16
C ASP A 319 -16.93 11.31 -32.69
N SER A 320 -16.93 10.25 -31.89
CA SER A 320 -17.61 8.99 -32.20
C SER A 320 -19.06 8.91 -31.67
N GLY A 321 -19.61 10.02 -31.18
CA GLY A 321 -21.00 10.11 -30.70
C GLY A 321 -21.26 9.43 -29.36
N PHE A 322 -20.22 9.24 -28.54
CA PHE A 322 -20.30 8.67 -27.19
C PHE A 322 -20.12 9.72 -26.11
N GLN A 323 -20.77 9.48 -24.98
CA GLN A 323 -20.68 10.28 -23.78
C GLN A 323 -19.53 9.78 -22.89
N THR A 324 -18.91 10.72 -22.18
CA THR A 324 -17.84 10.47 -21.23
C THR A 324 -18.27 10.83 -19.81
N VAL A 325 -17.87 9.99 -18.86
CA VAL A 325 -17.94 10.29 -17.42
C VAL A 325 -16.55 10.61 -16.90
N PHE A 326 -16.40 11.73 -16.20
CA PHE A 326 -15.17 12.11 -15.50
C PHE A 326 -15.42 12.11 -13.98
N MET A 327 -14.87 11.12 -13.30
CA MET A 327 -15.05 10.93 -11.86
C MET A 327 -13.86 11.42 -11.06
N ALA A 328 -14.15 12.17 -10.00
CA ALA A 328 -13.18 12.63 -9.03
C ALA A 328 -13.58 12.17 -7.60
N PRO A 329 -12.64 11.97 -6.68
CA PRO A 329 -12.93 11.37 -5.38
C PRO A 329 -13.70 12.30 -4.43
N THR A 330 -13.66 13.61 -4.67
CA THR A 330 -14.34 14.62 -3.84
C THR A 330 -15.09 15.62 -4.70
N GLU A 331 -16.14 16.24 -4.13
CA GLU A 331 -16.89 17.28 -4.83
C GLU A 331 -15.99 18.45 -5.24
N LEU A 332 -15.03 18.82 -4.37
CA LEU A 332 -14.07 19.89 -4.64
C LEU A 332 -13.22 19.60 -5.89
N LEU A 333 -12.68 18.38 -6.01
CA LEU A 333 -11.92 18.00 -7.19
C LEU A 333 -12.79 17.94 -8.44
N SER A 334 -14.04 17.49 -8.32
CA SER A 334 -14.96 17.48 -9.46
C SER A 334 -15.26 18.91 -9.95
N GLU A 335 -15.43 19.87 -9.03
CA GLU A 335 -15.61 21.29 -9.37
C GLU A 335 -14.35 21.87 -10.02
N GLN A 336 -13.18 21.56 -9.48
CA GLN A 336 -11.90 22.02 -10.04
C GLN A 336 -11.66 21.47 -11.46
N HIS A 337 -11.91 20.18 -11.67
CA HIS A 337 -11.80 19.57 -12.99
C HIS A 337 -12.82 20.19 -13.95
N ALA A 338 -14.08 20.34 -13.56
CA ALA A 338 -15.08 20.98 -14.40
C ALA A 338 -14.67 22.41 -14.82
N GLN A 339 -14.15 23.22 -13.89
CA GLN A 339 -13.64 24.56 -14.20
C GLN A 339 -12.45 24.55 -15.17
N THR A 340 -11.52 23.61 -14.97
CA THR A 340 -10.31 23.49 -15.81
C THR A 340 -10.65 23.00 -17.23
N LEU A 341 -11.64 22.12 -17.33
CA LEU A 341 -12.06 21.50 -18.59
C LEU A 341 -13.02 22.38 -19.39
N LEU A 342 -13.71 23.34 -18.76
CA LEU A 342 -14.79 24.11 -19.39
C LEU A 342 -14.34 24.87 -20.65
N ASN A 343 -13.32 25.72 -20.54
CA ASN A 343 -12.86 26.54 -21.68
C ASN A 343 -12.43 25.70 -22.90
N PRO A 344 -11.55 24.70 -22.78
CA PRO A 344 -11.17 23.88 -23.93
C PRO A 344 -12.33 22.99 -24.42
N ALA A 345 -13.25 22.57 -23.55
CA ALA A 345 -14.45 21.83 -23.96
C ALA A 345 -15.39 22.72 -24.80
N GLU A 346 -15.68 23.94 -24.36
CA GLU A 346 -16.52 24.90 -25.10
C GLU A 346 -15.94 25.25 -26.47
N ALA A 347 -14.61 25.41 -26.56
CA ALA A 347 -13.95 25.63 -27.85
C ALA A 347 -14.10 24.44 -28.82
N GLY A 348 -14.26 23.22 -28.27
CA GLY A 348 -14.58 22.00 -29.00
C GLY A 348 -16.06 21.78 -29.30
N ASP A 349 -16.94 22.71 -28.93
CA ASP A 349 -18.41 22.56 -28.96
C ASP A 349 -18.94 21.42 -28.06
N LEU A 350 -18.17 21.02 -27.03
CA LEU A 350 -18.56 19.97 -26.09
C LEU A 350 -19.45 20.49 -24.97
N GLN A 351 -20.57 19.80 -24.72
CA GLN A 351 -21.46 20.08 -23.60
C GLN A 351 -20.99 19.39 -22.33
N LEU A 352 -20.29 20.14 -21.48
CA LEU A 352 -19.88 19.71 -20.15
C LEU A 352 -20.97 20.02 -19.11
N ARG A 353 -21.26 19.07 -18.22
CA ARG A 353 -22.13 19.26 -17.04
C ARG A 353 -21.48 18.70 -15.77
N LEU A 354 -21.74 19.35 -14.64
CA LEU A 354 -21.23 18.96 -13.33
C LEU A 354 -22.38 18.45 -12.44
N LEU A 355 -22.26 17.22 -11.92
CA LEU A 355 -23.20 16.62 -10.98
C LEU A 355 -22.66 16.69 -9.55
N ARG A 356 -23.41 17.34 -8.66
CA ARG A 356 -23.08 17.51 -7.23
C ARG A 356 -24.14 16.89 -6.34
N GLY A 357 -23.79 16.58 -5.08
CA GLY A 357 -24.73 16.04 -4.10
C GLY A 357 -25.79 17.06 -3.67
N LYS A 358 -25.40 18.33 -3.47
CA LYS A 358 -26.26 19.40 -2.93
C LYS A 358 -26.80 20.38 -3.99
N GLN A 359 -27.12 19.92 -5.20
CA GLN A 359 -27.73 20.75 -6.25
C GLN A 359 -29.23 20.98 -6.03
N ARG A 360 -29.75 22.11 -6.54
CA ARG A 360 -31.19 22.36 -6.58
C ARG A 360 -31.88 21.29 -7.43
N THR A 361 -33.05 20.82 -6.99
CA THR A 361 -33.78 19.72 -7.66
C THR A 361 -34.04 19.98 -9.14
N ALA A 362 -34.34 21.23 -9.52
CA ALA A 362 -34.58 21.61 -10.91
C ALA A 362 -33.31 21.48 -11.78
N GLU A 363 -32.18 22.02 -11.32
CA GLU A 363 -30.87 21.93 -11.99
C GLU A 363 -30.42 20.47 -12.14
N ARG A 364 -30.55 19.69 -11.06
CA ARG A 364 -30.23 18.25 -11.09
C ARG A 364 -31.08 17.52 -12.13
N ARG A 365 -32.39 17.80 -12.20
CA ARG A 365 -33.29 17.18 -13.17
C ARG A 365 -32.91 17.54 -14.61
N GLU A 366 -32.52 18.79 -14.86
CA GLU A 366 -32.05 19.23 -16.16
C GLU A 366 -30.77 18.49 -16.59
N ILE A 367 -29.79 18.36 -15.69
CA ILE A 367 -28.56 17.62 -15.94
C ILE A 367 -28.88 16.15 -16.29
N LEU A 368 -29.69 15.48 -15.47
CA LEU A 368 -30.07 14.09 -15.70
C LEU A 368 -30.79 13.91 -17.05
N ASN A 369 -31.70 14.83 -17.40
CA ASN A 369 -32.37 14.81 -18.70
C ASN A 369 -31.40 15.03 -19.87
N SER A 370 -30.42 15.92 -19.71
CA SER A 370 -29.38 16.15 -20.72
C SER A 370 -28.54 14.88 -20.96
N VAL A 371 -28.15 14.21 -19.88
CA VAL A 371 -27.38 12.96 -19.92
C VAL A 371 -28.20 11.84 -20.58
N ALA A 372 -29.45 11.65 -20.18
CA ALA A 372 -30.34 10.62 -20.74
C ALA A 372 -30.72 10.87 -22.20
N SER A 373 -30.77 12.13 -22.64
CA SER A 373 -31.05 12.50 -24.03
C SER A 373 -29.82 12.53 -24.94
N GLY A 374 -28.62 12.30 -24.40
CA GLY A 374 -27.37 12.36 -25.18
C GLY A 374 -26.88 13.77 -25.52
N ARG A 375 -27.47 14.82 -24.91
CA ARG A 375 -27.05 16.23 -25.10
C ARG A 375 -25.85 16.63 -24.24
N CYS A 376 -25.47 15.79 -23.28
CA CYS A 376 -24.29 15.98 -22.44
C CYS A 376 -23.17 15.08 -22.95
N ASP A 377 -22.06 15.68 -23.39
CA ASP A 377 -20.89 14.94 -23.88
C ASP A 377 -19.97 14.52 -22.74
N ILE A 378 -19.80 15.39 -21.73
CA ILE A 378 -18.93 15.14 -20.58
C ILE A 378 -19.69 15.41 -19.28
N LEU A 379 -19.91 14.36 -18.49
CA LEU A 379 -20.44 14.48 -17.13
C LEU A 379 -19.31 14.38 -16.11
N VAL A 380 -19.05 15.47 -15.40
CA VAL A 380 -18.09 15.52 -14.29
C VAL A 380 -18.83 15.28 -12.97
N GLY A 381 -18.29 14.47 -12.07
CA GLY A 381 -18.89 14.26 -10.75
C GLY A 381 -18.11 13.33 -9.83
N THR A 382 -18.74 12.94 -8.74
CA THR A 382 -18.18 11.99 -7.75
C THR A 382 -18.79 10.60 -7.94
N HIS A 383 -18.70 9.74 -6.92
CA HIS A 383 -19.43 8.46 -6.88
C HIS A 383 -20.95 8.61 -7.09
N SER A 384 -21.51 9.82 -6.91
CA SER A 384 -22.93 10.11 -7.19
C SER A 384 -23.35 9.87 -8.64
N VAL A 385 -22.40 9.84 -9.59
CA VAL A 385 -22.63 9.48 -10.99
C VAL A 385 -23.03 8.00 -11.14
N LEU A 386 -22.68 7.16 -10.17
CA LEU A 386 -23.02 5.73 -10.16
C LEU A 386 -24.45 5.43 -9.72
N ASN A 387 -25.18 6.42 -9.20
CA ASN A 387 -26.55 6.23 -8.74
C ASN A 387 -27.46 5.76 -9.90
N GLU A 388 -28.44 4.89 -9.61
CA GLU A 388 -29.35 4.32 -10.62
C GLU A 388 -30.09 5.38 -11.46
N GLN A 389 -30.39 6.54 -10.88
CA GLN A 389 -31.06 7.66 -11.54
C GLN A 389 -30.26 8.28 -12.69
N VAL A 390 -28.95 8.08 -12.75
CA VAL A 390 -28.10 8.58 -13.83
C VAL A 390 -28.09 7.57 -14.97
N GLN A 391 -28.85 7.87 -16.02
CA GLN A 391 -28.97 7.03 -17.22
C GLN A 391 -28.32 7.75 -18.41
N PHE A 392 -27.41 7.06 -19.09
CA PHE A 392 -26.72 7.57 -20.27
C PHE A 392 -27.41 7.07 -21.53
N ALA A 393 -27.44 7.91 -22.57
CA ALA A 393 -27.87 7.48 -23.89
C ALA A 393 -26.82 6.55 -24.53
N LYS A 394 -25.54 6.94 -24.48
CA LYS A 394 -24.42 6.21 -25.08
C LYS A 394 -23.12 6.42 -24.28
N LEU A 395 -23.00 5.83 -23.10
CA LEU A 395 -21.75 5.88 -22.34
C LEU A 395 -20.66 5.05 -23.03
N GLY A 396 -19.60 5.70 -23.50
CA GLY A 396 -18.48 5.05 -24.20
C GLY A 396 -17.14 5.13 -23.47
N LEU A 397 -16.95 6.12 -22.60
CA LEU A 397 -15.69 6.30 -21.86
C LEU A 397 -15.96 6.70 -20.40
N VAL A 398 -15.22 6.08 -19.49
CA VAL A 398 -15.20 6.42 -18.07
C VAL A 398 -13.77 6.77 -17.67
N ILE A 399 -13.60 7.95 -17.11
CA ILE A 399 -12.34 8.48 -16.62
C ILE A 399 -12.43 8.57 -15.10
N ILE A 400 -11.47 7.99 -14.38
CA ILE A 400 -11.41 8.03 -12.92
C ILE A 400 -10.10 8.67 -12.49
N ASP A 401 -10.17 9.78 -11.76
CA ASP A 401 -9.00 10.41 -11.15
C ASP A 401 -8.77 9.92 -9.70
N GLU A 402 -7.50 9.72 -9.34
CA GLU A 402 -7.04 9.26 -8.02
C GLU A 402 -7.76 7.98 -7.52
N GLN A 403 -7.53 6.87 -8.25
CA GLN A 403 -8.19 5.57 -8.05
C GLN A 403 -8.17 4.99 -6.64
N HIS A 404 -7.22 5.36 -5.77
CA HIS A 404 -7.02 4.68 -4.48
C HIS A 404 -8.23 4.78 -3.52
N ARG A 405 -9.25 5.59 -3.85
CA ARG A 405 -10.55 5.64 -3.14
C ARG A 405 -11.72 4.95 -3.87
N PHE A 406 -11.48 4.44 -5.08
CA PHE A 406 -12.51 3.81 -5.92
C PHE A 406 -12.34 2.28 -5.95
N GLY A 407 -13.29 1.58 -5.33
CA GLY A 407 -13.28 0.13 -5.14
C GLY A 407 -13.65 -0.69 -6.38
N VAL A 408 -13.46 -2.01 -6.27
CA VAL A 408 -13.78 -2.97 -7.35
C VAL A 408 -15.27 -2.96 -7.72
N GLU A 409 -16.16 -2.81 -6.74
CA GLU A 409 -17.61 -2.80 -6.93
C GLU A 409 -18.11 -1.62 -7.79
N GLN A 410 -17.45 -0.48 -7.69
CA GLN A 410 -17.81 0.72 -8.44
C GLN A 410 -17.47 0.57 -9.93
N ARG A 411 -16.38 -0.17 -10.25
CA ARG A 411 -16.05 -0.53 -11.65
C ARG A 411 -17.07 -1.50 -12.24
N ALA A 412 -17.58 -2.45 -11.43
CA ALA A 412 -18.66 -3.34 -11.85
C ALA A 412 -19.96 -2.57 -12.11
N ALA A 413 -20.32 -1.60 -11.25
CA ALA A 413 -21.50 -0.75 -11.44
C ALA A 413 -21.43 0.12 -12.72
N LEU A 414 -20.24 0.63 -13.07
CA LEU A 414 -20.00 1.35 -14.33
C LEU A 414 -20.12 0.43 -15.56
N SER A 415 -19.58 -0.78 -15.44
CA SER A 415 -19.67 -1.81 -16.49
C SER A 415 -21.10 -2.27 -16.73
N ALA A 416 -22.00 -2.14 -15.74
CA ALA A 416 -23.42 -2.45 -15.87
C ALA A 416 -24.26 -1.29 -16.46
N LYS A 417 -23.78 -0.04 -16.38
CA LYS A 417 -24.47 1.16 -16.89
C LYS A 417 -24.27 1.42 -18.39
N GLY A 418 -23.27 0.79 -18.99
CA GLY A 418 -23.02 0.80 -20.44
C GLY A 418 -22.69 -0.60 -20.92
N ALA A 419 -22.66 -0.84 -22.23
CA ALA A 419 -22.24 -2.12 -22.79
C ALA A 419 -20.70 -2.25 -22.74
N TYR A 420 -20.13 -2.28 -21.53
CA TYR A 420 -18.68 -2.29 -21.25
C TYR A 420 -17.94 -1.05 -21.81
N PRO A 421 -18.11 0.14 -21.20
CA PRO A 421 -17.43 1.34 -21.64
C PRO A 421 -15.90 1.23 -21.47
N ASN A 422 -15.17 1.97 -22.30
CA ASN A 422 -13.73 2.15 -22.17
C ASN A 422 -13.40 2.78 -20.81
N LEU A 423 -12.35 2.34 -20.14
CA LEU A 423 -11.94 2.79 -18.81
C LEU A 423 -10.53 3.38 -18.86
N LEU A 424 -10.41 4.65 -18.50
CA LEU A 424 -9.15 5.35 -18.28
C LEU A 424 -9.02 5.74 -16.81
N VAL A 425 -8.03 5.19 -16.13
CA VAL A 425 -7.78 5.48 -14.73
C VAL A 425 -6.53 6.34 -14.60
N MET A 426 -6.56 7.38 -13.80
CA MET A 426 -5.44 8.29 -13.58
C MET A 426 -4.90 8.16 -12.15
N SER A 427 -3.59 8.18 -12.01
CA SER A 427 -2.94 8.20 -10.70
C SER A 427 -1.68 9.06 -10.71
N ALA A 428 -1.55 9.93 -9.71
CA ALA A 428 -0.35 10.72 -9.50
C ALA A 428 0.75 9.98 -8.72
N THR A 429 0.42 8.89 -8.02
CA THR A 429 1.39 8.13 -7.20
C THR A 429 2.10 7.08 -8.04
N PRO A 430 3.44 7.09 -8.11
CA PRO A 430 4.17 6.00 -8.72
C PRO A 430 3.95 4.74 -7.89
N ILE A 431 3.07 3.88 -8.38
CA ILE A 431 2.84 2.56 -7.81
C ILE A 431 4.08 1.73 -8.16
N PRO A 432 4.81 1.18 -7.16
CA PRO A 432 5.94 0.31 -7.44
C PRO A 432 5.55 -0.77 -8.44
N ARG A 433 6.42 -1.05 -9.41
CA ARG A 433 6.11 -2.00 -10.51
C ARG A 433 5.57 -3.34 -10.00
N THR A 434 6.08 -3.82 -8.87
CA THR A 434 5.62 -5.03 -8.18
C THR A 434 4.17 -4.91 -7.66
N MET A 435 3.83 -3.81 -6.98
CA MET A 435 2.45 -3.53 -6.54
C MET A 435 1.50 -3.30 -7.71
N ARG A 436 1.98 -2.69 -8.81
CA ARG A 436 1.20 -2.49 -10.03
C ARG A 436 0.82 -3.82 -10.66
N LEU A 437 1.78 -4.74 -10.76
CA LEU A 437 1.55 -6.10 -11.27
C LEU A 437 0.66 -6.92 -10.35
N ALA A 438 0.57 -6.61 -9.05
CA ALA A 438 -0.20 -7.35 -8.06
C ALA A 438 -1.62 -6.80 -7.79
N GLY A 439 -1.85 -5.49 -7.95
CA GLY A 439 -3.13 -4.84 -7.63
C GLY A 439 -3.88 -4.24 -8.83
N LEU A 440 -3.19 -4.00 -9.95
CA LEU A 440 -3.74 -3.37 -11.16
C LEU A 440 -3.30 -4.12 -12.43
N GLY A 441 -2.90 -5.40 -12.28
CA GLY A 441 -2.30 -6.18 -13.36
C GLY A 441 -3.24 -6.47 -14.54
N ASP A 442 -4.53 -6.22 -14.39
CA ASP A 442 -5.52 -6.27 -15.46
C ASP A 442 -5.45 -5.04 -16.41
N LEU A 443 -4.93 -3.91 -15.95
CA LEU A 443 -4.85 -2.65 -16.73
C LEU A 443 -3.57 -2.57 -17.59
N ASP A 444 -3.71 -2.06 -18.81
CA ASP A 444 -2.59 -1.59 -19.62
C ASP A 444 -2.06 -0.26 -19.08
N VAL A 445 -0.75 0.00 -19.13
CA VAL A 445 -0.14 1.13 -18.40
C VAL A 445 0.54 2.11 -19.34
N SER A 446 0.11 3.36 -19.29
CA SER A 446 0.79 4.51 -19.91
C SER A 446 1.48 5.36 -18.85
N GLU A 447 2.74 5.71 -19.08
CA GLU A 447 3.52 6.56 -18.17
C GLU A 447 3.88 7.90 -18.82
N LEU A 448 3.54 9.00 -18.14
CA LEU A 448 3.93 10.37 -18.45
C LEU A 448 5.10 10.79 -17.53
N LYS A 449 6.31 10.82 -18.10
CA LYS A 449 7.55 11.18 -17.38
C LYS A 449 7.91 12.66 -17.48
N GLU A 450 7.38 13.36 -18.49
CA GLU A 450 7.75 14.73 -18.82
C GLU A 450 6.83 15.73 -18.13
N LEU A 451 7.41 16.75 -17.51
CA LEU A 451 6.67 17.90 -17.00
C LEU A 451 6.62 18.99 -18.09
N PRO A 452 5.43 19.51 -18.44
CA PRO A 452 5.29 20.69 -19.29
C PRO A 452 6.09 21.86 -18.67
N GLY A 453 7.07 22.40 -19.39
CA GLY A 453 7.90 23.53 -18.94
C GLY A 453 9.17 23.16 -18.13
N GLY A 454 9.52 21.88 -18.00
CA GLY A 454 10.78 21.43 -17.37
C GLY A 454 10.66 21.01 -15.89
N LYS A 455 11.78 20.62 -15.27
CA LYS A 455 11.81 20.10 -13.88
C LYS A 455 11.55 21.21 -12.86
N ARG A 456 10.58 20.98 -11.96
CA ARG A 456 10.38 21.80 -10.76
C ARG A 456 11.58 21.66 -9.82
N GLN A 457 12.08 22.77 -9.28
CA GLN A 457 13.12 22.78 -8.25
C GLN A 457 12.47 23.00 -6.88
N VAL A 458 11.98 21.92 -6.27
CA VAL A 458 11.50 21.95 -4.87
C VAL A 458 12.66 21.62 -3.93
N GLN A 459 13.07 22.55 -3.08
CA GLN A 459 14.11 22.32 -2.08
C GLN A 459 13.53 21.63 -0.85
N THR A 460 13.79 20.34 -0.71
CA THR A 460 13.30 19.55 0.44
C THR A 460 14.32 19.56 1.56
N ALA A 461 13.89 19.91 2.79
CA ALA A 461 14.75 19.92 3.95
C ALA A 461 14.05 19.35 5.19
N VAL A 462 14.72 18.45 5.91
CA VAL A 462 14.22 17.88 7.18
C VAL A 462 14.77 18.71 8.34
N ARG A 463 13.92 19.02 9.32
CA ARG A 463 14.26 19.81 10.52
C ARG A 463 13.79 19.08 11.78
N ARG A 464 14.48 19.30 12.91
CA ARG A 464 14.13 18.70 14.20
C ARG A 464 13.33 19.69 15.06
N GLY A 465 12.67 19.22 16.11
CA GLY A 465 11.86 20.05 17.00
C GLY A 465 12.60 21.26 17.59
N VAL A 466 13.92 21.17 17.76
CA VAL A 466 14.79 22.28 18.21
C VAL A 466 14.83 23.47 17.25
N ASP A 467 14.49 23.27 15.97
CA ASP A 467 14.50 24.31 14.94
C ASP A 467 13.15 25.03 14.78
N ARG A 468 12.12 24.67 15.56
CA ARG A 468 10.75 25.20 15.41
C ARG A 468 10.68 26.73 15.40
N ALA A 469 11.41 27.40 16.28
CA ALA A 469 11.44 28.86 16.32
C ALA A 469 11.95 29.48 15.01
N LYS A 470 12.98 28.87 14.39
CA LYS A 470 13.53 29.32 13.09
C LYS A 470 12.54 29.06 11.96
N ILE A 471 11.79 27.96 12.01
CA ILE A 471 10.77 27.64 11.02
C ILE A 471 9.65 28.69 11.03
N TYR A 472 9.13 29.06 12.20
CA TYR A 472 8.08 30.08 12.26
C TYR A 472 8.57 31.47 11.85
N GLU A 473 9.83 31.80 12.14
CA GLU A 473 10.44 33.04 11.62
C GLU A 473 10.53 33.03 10.09
N PHE A 474 10.93 31.91 9.50
CA PHE A 474 10.91 31.71 8.05
C PHE A 474 9.48 31.86 7.48
N VAL A 475 8.48 31.27 8.13
CA VAL A 475 7.06 31.43 7.73
C VAL A 475 6.63 32.89 7.71
N ARG A 476 7.00 33.68 8.74
CA ARG A 476 6.68 35.12 8.77
C ARG A 476 7.31 35.87 7.61
N GLN A 477 8.59 35.61 7.34
CA GLN A 477 9.31 36.29 6.26
C GLN A 477 8.73 35.95 4.89
N GLU A 478 8.39 34.69 4.65
CA GLU A 478 7.77 34.24 3.40
C GLU A 478 6.35 34.81 3.24
N ALA A 479 5.56 34.87 4.32
CA ALA A 479 4.24 35.50 4.29
C ALA A 479 4.33 37.01 3.98
N GLN A 480 5.32 37.72 4.54
CA GLN A 480 5.58 39.14 4.24
C GLN A 480 6.01 39.37 2.80
N ARG A 481 6.68 38.40 2.17
CA ARG A 481 7.03 38.40 0.73
C ARG A 481 5.82 38.15 -0.17
N GLY A 482 4.64 37.88 0.40
CA GLY A 482 3.41 37.58 -0.32
C GLY A 482 3.25 36.11 -0.70
N ASN A 483 4.15 35.22 -0.25
CA ASN A 483 4.07 33.80 -0.55
C ASN A 483 2.97 33.11 0.26
N ARG A 484 2.34 32.09 -0.34
CA ARG A 484 1.31 31.27 0.32
C ARG A 484 1.93 30.02 0.92
N ILE A 485 1.62 29.77 2.19
CA ILE A 485 2.29 28.75 3.01
C ILE A 485 1.27 27.73 3.52
N PHE A 486 1.52 26.44 3.25
CA PHE A 486 0.75 25.34 3.84
C PHE A 486 1.44 24.80 5.09
N ILE A 487 0.68 24.58 6.15
CA ILE A 487 1.11 23.77 7.31
C ILE A 487 0.18 22.56 7.40
N VAL A 488 0.73 21.37 7.14
CA VAL A 488 -0.02 20.12 7.08
C VAL A 488 0.18 19.32 8.36
N CYS A 489 -0.92 19.02 9.05
CA CYS A 489 -0.95 18.18 10.25
C CYS A 489 -1.45 16.76 9.89
N PRO A 490 -0.83 15.69 10.40
CA PRO A 490 -1.25 14.31 10.12
C PRO A 490 -2.61 14.01 10.74
N LEU A 491 -3.34 13.09 10.11
CA LEU A 491 -4.44 12.35 10.72
C LEU A 491 -3.88 11.02 11.26
N VAL A 492 -4.44 10.51 12.35
CA VAL A 492 -4.20 9.17 12.88
C VAL A 492 -5.41 8.31 12.54
N GLU A 493 -5.18 7.18 11.88
CA GLU A 493 -6.26 6.31 11.36
C GLU A 493 -7.25 5.81 12.43
N GLU A 494 -6.89 5.86 13.71
CA GLU A 494 -7.69 5.33 14.81
C GLU A 494 -8.76 6.31 15.35
N SER A 495 -8.74 7.62 15.04
CA SER A 495 -9.78 8.57 15.51
C SER A 495 -9.80 9.93 14.81
N GLU A 496 -10.63 10.07 13.77
CA GLU A 496 -10.89 11.37 13.09
C GLU A 496 -11.33 12.51 14.04
N LYS A 497 -11.92 12.18 15.21
CA LYS A 497 -12.36 13.19 16.20
C LYS A 497 -11.19 13.88 16.91
N LEU A 498 -10.22 13.10 17.38
CA LEU A 498 -9.06 13.59 18.14
C LEU A 498 -8.13 14.43 17.25
N ASP A 499 -8.05 14.12 15.96
CA ASP A 499 -7.14 14.80 15.03
C ASP A 499 -7.62 16.19 14.60
N ILE A 500 -8.94 16.37 14.50
CA ILE A 500 -9.54 17.68 14.22
C ILE A 500 -9.33 18.61 15.40
N GLU A 501 -9.45 18.08 16.62
CA GLU A 501 -9.09 18.80 17.84
C GLU A 501 -7.61 19.18 17.84
N ALA A 502 -6.71 18.27 17.45
CA ALA A 502 -5.28 18.56 17.35
C ALA A 502 -4.92 19.63 16.29
N ALA A 503 -5.57 19.60 15.12
CA ALA A 503 -5.36 20.62 14.08
C ALA A 503 -5.92 21.99 14.49
N THR A 504 -7.06 22.00 15.18
CA THR A 504 -7.68 23.22 15.72
C THR A 504 -6.84 23.80 16.86
N GLU A 505 -6.36 22.95 17.77
CA GLU A 505 -5.45 23.34 18.85
C GLU A 505 -4.13 23.87 18.30
N TYR A 506 -3.57 23.21 17.28
CA TYR A 506 -2.38 23.70 16.58
C TYR A 506 -2.64 25.08 15.99
N TYR A 507 -3.74 25.25 15.26
CA TYR A 507 -4.16 26.52 14.67
C TYR A 507 -4.31 27.62 15.72
N GLU A 508 -5.00 27.36 16.83
CA GLU A 508 -5.17 28.33 17.91
C GLU A 508 -3.83 28.71 18.55
N ARG A 509 -2.97 27.70 18.80
CA ARG A 509 -1.64 27.90 19.38
C ARG A 509 -0.79 28.79 18.49
N VAL A 510 -0.66 28.45 17.20
CA VAL A 510 0.19 29.24 16.29
C VAL A 510 -0.39 30.64 16.03
N THR A 511 -1.72 30.78 16.00
CA THR A 511 -2.37 32.08 15.78
C THR A 511 -2.19 33.02 16.97
N ARG A 512 -2.28 32.50 18.19
CA ARG A 512 -2.08 33.28 19.43
C ARG A 512 -0.59 33.50 19.76
N GLY A 513 0.27 32.57 19.36
CA GLY A 513 1.69 32.56 19.66
C GLY A 513 2.56 33.00 18.48
N GLU A 514 3.19 32.02 17.83
CA GLU A 514 4.32 32.22 16.92
C GLU A 514 3.95 32.88 15.59
N LEU A 515 2.71 32.78 15.11
CA LEU A 515 2.25 33.41 13.87
C LEU A 515 1.27 34.56 14.12
N ARG A 516 1.37 35.19 15.30
CA ARG A 516 0.59 36.37 15.65
C ARG A 516 0.79 37.47 14.59
N LYS A 517 -0.32 38.01 14.07
CA LYS A 517 -0.40 39.04 12.99
C LYS A 517 -0.09 38.59 11.56
N VAL A 518 0.17 37.30 11.31
CA VAL A 518 0.48 36.79 9.97
C VAL A 518 -0.79 36.53 9.16
N GLY A 519 -1.94 36.31 9.79
CA GLY A 519 -3.17 35.90 9.09
C GLY A 519 -3.12 34.40 8.78
N VAL A 520 -3.78 33.61 9.64
CA VAL A 520 -3.77 32.15 9.56
C VAL A 520 -5.20 31.69 9.30
N GLY A 521 -5.38 30.78 8.34
CA GLY A 521 -6.63 30.07 8.10
C GLY A 521 -6.56 28.62 8.59
N LEU A 522 -7.73 28.02 8.78
CA LEU A 522 -7.89 26.60 9.14
C LEU A 522 -8.70 25.87 8.06
N LEU A 523 -8.23 24.71 7.64
CA LEU A 523 -8.93 23.82 6.71
C LEU A 523 -8.98 22.38 7.26
N HIS A 524 -10.18 21.87 7.55
CA HIS A 524 -10.36 20.48 7.99
C HIS A 524 -11.66 19.86 7.49
N GLY A 525 -11.75 18.52 7.52
CA GLY A 525 -12.84 17.75 6.88
C GLY A 525 -14.25 18.02 7.43
N ARG A 526 -14.37 18.55 8.66
CA ARG A 526 -15.66 18.88 9.29
C ARG A 526 -16.25 20.25 8.93
N GLN A 527 -15.49 21.13 8.28
CA GLN A 527 -16.02 22.44 7.88
C GLN A 527 -17.10 22.26 6.81
N SER A 528 -18.11 23.12 6.87
CA SER A 528 -19.12 23.20 5.82
C SER A 528 -18.46 23.54 4.47
N SER A 529 -19.12 23.23 3.37
CA SER A 529 -18.59 23.59 2.04
C SER A 529 -18.40 25.10 1.88
N GLU A 530 -19.27 25.90 2.51
CA GLU A 530 -19.16 27.37 2.50
C GLU A 530 -17.93 27.85 3.29
N GLU A 531 -17.70 27.31 4.48
CA GLU A 531 -16.51 27.63 5.30
C GLU A 531 -15.21 27.26 4.61
N ARG A 532 -15.16 26.07 4.00
CA ARG A 532 -13.97 25.61 3.25
C ARG A 532 -13.71 26.51 2.04
N ASN A 533 -14.74 26.84 1.27
CA ASN A 533 -14.59 27.71 0.11
C ASN A 533 -14.16 29.12 0.53
N ALA A 534 -14.70 29.65 1.62
CA ALA A 534 -14.29 30.93 2.17
C ALA A 534 -12.82 30.92 2.61
N ALA A 535 -12.38 29.89 3.33
CA ALA A 535 -10.99 29.74 3.76
C ALA A 535 -10.02 29.60 2.56
N LEU A 536 -10.40 28.83 1.54
CA LEU A 536 -9.61 28.69 0.31
C LEU A 536 -9.56 29.97 -0.51
N THR A 537 -10.66 30.71 -0.58
CA THR A 537 -10.73 32.01 -1.27
C THR A 537 -9.84 33.03 -0.55
N ALA A 538 -9.96 33.14 0.77
CA ALA A 538 -9.13 34.00 1.59
C ALA A 538 -7.63 33.66 1.46
N PHE A 539 -7.29 32.37 1.35
CA PHE A 539 -5.91 31.92 1.16
C PHE A 539 -5.40 32.25 -0.25
N ARG A 540 -6.22 32.06 -1.29
CA ARG A 540 -5.88 32.42 -2.67
C ARG A 540 -5.66 33.94 -2.81
N ASP A 541 -6.60 34.72 -2.29
CA ASP A 541 -6.59 36.19 -2.39
C ASP A 541 -5.54 36.83 -1.47
N GLY A 542 -5.04 36.09 -0.47
CA GLY A 542 -3.94 36.51 0.40
C GLY A 542 -4.35 37.22 1.67
N SER A 543 -5.64 37.27 1.96
CA SER A 543 -6.14 37.69 3.27
C SER A 543 -5.63 36.78 4.39
N THR A 544 -5.38 35.49 4.09
CA THR A 544 -4.71 34.54 4.96
C THR A 544 -3.50 33.96 4.24
N PRO A 545 -2.27 34.45 4.44
CA PRO A 545 -1.09 33.90 3.77
C PRO A 545 -0.67 32.51 4.27
N VAL A 546 -1.13 32.08 5.45
CA VAL A 546 -0.85 30.75 6.02
C VAL A 546 -2.14 29.95 6.14
N LEU A 547 -2.12 28.68 5.71
CA LEU A 547 -3.25 27.75 5.86
C LEU A 547 -2.80 26.51 6.63
N VAL A 548 -3.35 26.34 7.83
CA VAL A 548 -3.22 25.12 8.63
C VAL A 548 -4.27 24.14 8.15
N ALA A 549 -3.85 22.95 7.74
CA ALA A 549 -4.77 21.97 7.19
C ALA A 549 -4.43 20.54 7.61
N THR A 550 -5.45 19.69 7.69
CA THR A 550 -5.24 18.24 7.79
C THR A 550 -4.97 17.64 6.41
N THR A 551 -4.91 16.31 6.29
CA THR A 551 -4.73 15.57 5.03
C THR A 551 -5.80 15.87 3.97
N VAL A 552 -6.80 16.72 4.23
CA VAL A 552 -7.70 17.25 3.19
C VAL A 552 -6.95 17.95 2.05
N VAL A 553 -5.75 18.52 2.32
CA VAL A 553 -4.87 19.05 1.26
C VAL A 553 -4.41 17.97 0.29
N GLU A 554 -4.28 16.71 0.74
CA GLU A 554 -3.91 15.56 -0.09
C GLU A 554 -4.90 15.32 -1.24
N VAL A 555 -6.15 15.79 -1.13
CA VAL A 555 -7.25 15.42 -2.03
C VAL A 555 -7.92 16.60 -2.75
N GLY A 556 -7.19 17.69 -3.03
CA GLY A 556 -7.63 18.59 -4.12
C GLY A 556 -7.62 20.09 -3.91
N VAL A 557 -6.78 20.61 -3.01
CA VAL A 557 -6.50 22.05 -3.00
C VAL A 557 -5.29 22.32 -3.88
N ASP A 558 -5.49 22.98 -5.01
CA ASP A 558 -4.44 23.50 -5.89
C ASP A 558 -4.36 25.01 -5.74
N VAL A 559 -3.23 25.50 -5.22
CA VAL A 559 -2.97 26.93 -5.07
C VAL A 559 -1.68 27.22 -5.85
N PRO A 560 -1.80 27.71 -7.10
CA PRO A 560 -0.67 27.90 -8.01
C PRO A 560 0.46 28.78 -7.47
N ASP A 561 0.14 29.66 -6.51
CA ASP A 561 1.05 30.64 -5.91
C ASP A 561 1.58 30.20 -4.52
N SER A 562 1.45 28.92 -4.16
CA SER A 562 2.08 28.38 -2.95
C SER A 562 3.53 28.00 -3.18
N GLY A 563 4.41 28.74 -2.50
CA GLY A 563 5.86 28.58 -2.56
C GLY A 563 6.45 27.78 -1.40
N VAL A 564 5.71 27.50 -0.32
CA VAL A 564 6.25 26.83 0.88
C VAL A 564 5.24 25.85 1.47
N MET A 565 5.70 24.66 1.82
CA MET A 565 4.93 23.66 2.57
C MET A 565 5.72 23.14 3.77
N ILE A 566 5.05 23.09 4.91
CA ILE A 566 5.56 22.52 6.16
C ILE A 566 4.69 21.32 6.52
N VAL A 567 5.32 20.18 6.78
CA VAL A 567 4.64 18.96 7.24
C VAL A 567 5.08 18.69 8.67
N GLU A 568 4.15 18.76 9.61
CA GLU A 568 4.40 18.40 11.01
C GLU A 568 4.34 16.88 11.18
N ASN A 569 5.22 16.32 12.03
CA ASN A 569 5.28 14.87 12.32
C ASN A 569 5.22 13.99 11.03
N PRO A 570 6.15 14.18 10.06
CA PRO A 570 6.12 13.51 8.77
C PRO A 570 6.23 11.98 8.86
N GLU A 571 6.73 11.44 9.98
CA GLU A 571 6.80 10.00 10.24
C GLU A 571 5.42 9.31 10.33
N ARG A 572 4.36 10.10 10.51
CA ARG A 572 2.97 9.61 10.51
C ARG A 572 2.36 9.55 9.11
N PHE A 573 3.07 9.99 8.08
CA PHE A 573 2.61 9.95 6.69
C PHE A 573 3.28 8.80 5.94
N GLY A 574 2.52 8.14 5.06
CA GLY A 574 3.12 7.29 4.03
C GLY A 574 3.98 8.11 3.06
N LEU A 575 5.05 7.51 2.55
CA LEU A 575 5.95 8.17 1.57
C LEU A 575 5.21 8.69 0.33
N ALA A 576 4.18 7.96 -0.12
CA ALA A 576 3.34 8.36 -1.24
C ALA A 576 2.56 9.66 -0.95
N ALA A 577 2.00 9.80 0.25
CA ALA A 577 1.29 11.00 0.69
C ALA A 577 2.24 12.21 0.75
N LEU A 578 3.45 12.03 1.32
CA LEU A 578 4.49 13.08 1.33
C LEU A 578 4.89 13.50 -0.09
N HIS A 579 5.00 12.54 -1.02
CA HIS A 579 5.29 12.81 -2.41
C HIS A 579 4.18 13.62 -3.11
N GLN A 580 2.91 13.28 -2.87
CA GLN A 580 1.76 14.02 -3.39
C GLN A 580 1.72 15.45 -2.84
N LEU A 581 1.93 15.61 -1.52
CA LEU A 581 2.01 16.92 -0.86
C LEU A 581 3.12 17.79 -1.49
N ARG A 582 4.32 17.23 -1.67
CA ARG A 582 5.43 17.90 -2.35
C ARG A 582 5.07 18.33 -3.78
N GLY A 583 4.30 17.51 -4.51
CA GLY A 583 3.85 17.82 -5.87
C GLY A 583 2.82 18.95 -5.99
N ARG A 584 2.28 19.44 -4.87
CA ARG A 584 1.28 20.53 -4.83
C ARG A 584 1.87 21.93 -4.76
N ILE A 585 3.17 22.08 -4.52
CA ILE A 585 3.87 23.38 -4.49
C ILE A 585 4.77 23.61 -5.72
N GLY A 586 5.13 24.87 -5.99
CA GLY A 586 6.13 25.23 -7.00
C GLY A 586 5.70 25.06 -8.47
N ARG A 587 4.42 25.29 -8.79
CA ARG A 587 3.84 25.02 -10.13
C ARG A 587 4.20 26.05 -11.21
N LYS A 588 4.51 27.31 -10.87
CA LYS A 588 4.84 28.39 -11.83
C LYS A 588 6.34 28.59 -12.11
N GLY A 589 7.18 27.57 -11.89
CA GLY A 589 8.64 27.71 -12.07
C GLY A 589 9.31 28.63 -11.03
N GLN A 590 8.57 29.08 -10.02
CA GLN A 590 9.14 29.72 -8.83
C GLN A 590 9.94 28.67 -8.03
N LYS A 591 11.04 29.10 -7.41
CA LYS A 591 11.73 28.27 -6.41
C LYS A 591 10.78 28.06 -5.24
N ALA A 592 10.57 26.79 -4.87
CA ALA A 592 9.71 26.37 -3.76
C ALA A 592 10.48 25.45 -2.81
#